data_AF-A0A7S3JAA4-F1
#
_entry.id   AF-A0A7S3JAA4-F1
#
_cell.length_a   1.000
_cell.length_b   1.000
_cell.length_c   1.000
_cell.angle_alpha   90.00
_cell.angle_beta   90.00
_cell.angle_gamma   90.00
#
_symmetry.space_group_name_H-M   'P 1'
#
loop_
_entity.id
_entity.type
_entity.pdbx_description
1 polymer ?
#
loop_
_entity_poly.entity_id
_entity_poly.type
_entity_poly.pdbx_seq_one_letter_code
_entity_poly.pdbx_strand_id
1 'polypeptide(L)'
;MLGRKKFTHCSEVKVIKVPHLEGLRVSDILQFARRSFNMNQFLPEFSYDKEPNRDWLCNLVNTAVEEKFKNFISEQRKKREQKIIAHKNLAVDALPEFVNIFKKSTEVSTSRGKSYFVTRNYVPVLSKKRQVEFEKKQKQEEERHNEFTDKIKSIEEEIQKYESKEGENDHNREILSKLFEMQVIDGDGNLIKSEEKSS
;
A
#
# COMPACT_ATOMS: atom_id res chain seq x y z
N MET A 1 19.52 34.30 -30.70
CA MET A 1 19.46 35.68 -30.18
C MET A 1 19.45 35.62 -28.65
N LEU A 2 20.54 36.04 -28.01
CA LEU A 2 20.62 36.16 -26.55
C LEU A 2 19.74 37.34 -26.13
N GLY A 3 18.57 37.05 -25.54
CA GLY A 3 17.70 38.08 -24.98
C GLY A 3 18.42 38.85 -23.87
N ARG A 4 18.14 40.16 -23.75
CA ARG A 4 18.70 40.98 -22.66
C ARG A 4 18.34 40.36 -21.31
N LYS A 5 19.33 40.17 -20.42
CA LYS A 5 19.07 39.70 -19.06
C LYS A 5 18.26 40.74 -18.30
N LYS A 6 17.29 40.26 -17.52
CA LYS A 6 16.45 41.09 -16.66
C LYS A 6 16.87 40.88 -15.22
N PHE A 7 17.13 41.97 -14.52
CA PHE A 7 17.44 41.97 -13.11
C PHE A 7 16.15 42.26 -12.32
N THR A 8 15.82 41.41 -11.36
CA THR A 8 14.76 41.67 -10.38
C THR A 8 15.34 42.41 -9.20
N HIS A 9 14.76 43.57 -8.87
CA HIS A 9 15.16 44.33 -7.69
C HIS A 9 14.70 43.62 -6.41
N CYS A 10 15.44 43.78 -5.31
CA CYS A 10 15.15 43.09 -4.04
C CYS A 10 13.72 43.37 -3.51
N SER A 11 13.14 44.54 -3.82
CA SER A 11 11.79 44.93 -3.42
C SER A 11 10.68 44.16 -4.15
N GLU A 12 10.98 43.58 -5.31
CA GLU A 12 10.00 42.84 -6.13
C GLU A 12 10.00 41.34 -5.83
N VAL A 13 10.97 40.87 -5.03
CA VAL A 13 11.14 39.45 -4.75
C VAL A 13 10.04 38.94 -3.82
N LYS A 14 9.24 38.01 -4.34
CA LYS A 14 8.22 37.29 -3.57
C LYS A 14 8.85 36.08 -2.88
N VAL A 15 9.09 36.22 -1.58
CA VAL A 15 9.71 35.18 -0.76
C VAL A 15 8.75 34.01 -0.55
N ILE A 16 9.26 32.79 -0.73
CA ILE A 16 8.54 31.55 -0.42
C ILE A 16 9.45 30.61 0.39
N LYS A 17 8.88 29.99 1.42
CA LYS A 17 9.57 28.92 2.16
C LYS A 17 9.17 27.57 1.60
N VAL A 18 10.08 26.96 0.84
CA VAL A 18 9.89 25.60 0.33
C VAL A 18 10.61 24.62 1.26
N PRO A 19 9.90 23.73 1.98
CA PRO A 19 10.55 22.78 2.87
C PRO A 19 11.48 21.84 2.09
N HIS A 20 12.50 21.30 2.77
CA HIS A 20 13.34 20.26 2.18
C HIS A 20 12.50 19.01 1.90
N LEU A 21 12.12 18.84 0.64
CA LEU A 21 11.40 17.68 0.12
C LEU A 21 12.45 16.73 -0.44
N GLU A 22 12.51 15.54 0.15
CA GLU A 22 13.35 14.45 -0.32
C GLU A 22 12.91 14.03 -1.72
N GLY A 23 13.85 14.03 -2.67
CA GLY A 23 13.56 13.80 -4.09
C GLY A 23 13.21 15.04 -4.91
N LEU A 24 13.15 16.24 -4.32
CA LEU A 24 13.09 17.51 -5.06
C LEU A 24 14.46 18.20 -5.00
N ARG A 25 15.25 18.03 -6.07
CA ARG A 25 16.60 18.59 -6.21
C ARG A 25 16.55 20.00 -6.82
N VAL A 26 17.65 20.73 -6.69
CA VAL A 26 17.82 22.05 -7.34
C VAL A 26 17.70 21.92 -8.86
N SER A 27 18.21 20.82 -9.42
CA SER A 27 18.06 20.46 -10.85
C SER A 27 16.61 20.40 -11.31
N ASP A 28 15.70 19.88 -10.48
CA ASP A 28 14.28 19.73 -10.83
C ASP A 28 13.59 21.10 -10.85
N ILE A 29 13.95 21.97 -9.90
CA ILE A 29 13.48 23.36 -9.83
C ILE A 29 14.00 24.15 -11.05
N LEU A 30 15.27 23.96 -11.43
CA LEU A 30 15.85 24.56 -12.63
C LEU A 30 15.18 24.05 -13.90
N GLN A 31 14.89 22.75 -13.98
CA GLN A 31 14.20 22.16 -15.14
C GLN A 31 12.77 22.70 -15.26
N PHE A 32 12.05 22.82 -14.13
CA PHE A 32 10.76 23.49 -14.09
C PHE A 32 10.87 24.95 -14.57
N ALA A 33 11.86 25.69 -14.05
CA ALA A 33 12.09 27.08 -14.41
C ALA A 33 12.37 27.23 -15.91
N ARG A 34 13.24 26.39 -16.50
CA ARG A 34 13.58 26.43 -17.93
C ARG A 34 12.40 26.09 -18.86
N ARG A 35 11.50 25.20 -18.42
CA ARG A 35 10.28 24.83 -19.15
C ARG A 35 9.17 25.86 -18.98
N SER A 36 9.17 26.53 -17.84
CA SER A 36 8.23 27.60 -17.53
C SER A 36 8.71 28.91 -18.15
N PHE A 37 7.77 29.81 -18.45
CA PHE A 37 7.96 31.20 -18.88
C PHE A 37 9.42 31.70 -18.90
N ASN A 38 10.02 31.95 -20.08
CA ASN A 38 11.30 32.68 -20.36
C ASN A 38 12.31 32.93 -19.20
N MET A 39 12.49 32.00 -18.26
CA MET A 39 13.28 32.20 -17.04
C MET A 39 14.77 32.32 -17.34
N ASN A 40 15.18 31.87 -18.52
CA ASN A 40 16.55 32.06 -19.02
C ASN A 40 16.97 33.54 -19.06
N GLN A 41 16.02 34.49 -19.11
CA GLN A 41 16.32 35.92 -19.03
C GLN A 41 16.67 36.39 -17.62
N PHE A 42 16.19 35.69 -16.59
CA PHE A 42 16.39 36.02 -15.17
C PHE A 42 17.46 35.14 -14.52
N LEU A 43 17.72 33.96 -15.08
CA LEU A 43 18.73 33.04 -14.57
C LEU A 43 20.14 33.50 -14.97
N PRO A 44 21.08 33.54 -14.01
CA PRO A 44 22.52 33.57 -14.29
C PRO A 44 22.92 32.40 -15.20
N GLU A 45 24.03 32.58 -15.91
CA GLU A 45 24.68 31.42 -16.54
C GLU A 45 25.36 30.63 -15.43
N PHE A 46 24.80 29.48 -15.11
CA PHE A 46 25.41 28.55 -14.16
C PHE A 46 26.35 27.62 -14.92
N SER A 47 27.62 27.62 -14.55
CA SER A 47 28.56 26.56 -14.91
C SER A 47 28.13 25.27 -14.21
N TYR A 48 28.41 24.11 -14.82
CA TYR A 48 28.05 22.80 -14.27
C TYR A 48 28.55 22.56 -12.84
N ASP A 49 29.62 23.25 -12.43
CA ASP A 49 30.27 23.05 -11.13
C ASP A 49 29.63 23.84 -9.96
N LYS A 50 28.67 24.74 -10.22
CA LYS A 50 28.06 25.57 -9.17
C LYS A 50 26.54 25.56 -9.25
N GLU A 51 25.93 24.69 -8.45
CA GLU A 51 24.48 24.73 -8.24
C GLU A 51 24.07 26.01 -7.50
N PRO A 52 23.00 26.70 -7.92
CA PRO A 52 22.49 27.86 -7.20
C PRO A 52 21.95 27.46 -5.83
N ASN A 53 21.99 28.42 -4.90
CA ASN A 53 21.29 28.27 -3.63
C ASN A 53 19.79 28.02 -3.89
N ARG A 54 19.27 26.97 -3.27
CA ARG A 54 17.88 26.53 -3.43
C ARG A 54 16.86 27.60 -3.05
N ASP A 55 17.03 28.26 -1.92
CA ASP A 55 16.07 29.26 -1.42
C ASP A 55 16.02 30.47 -2.35
N TRP A 56 17.20 30.92 -2.80
CA TRP A 56 17.32 31.97 -3.79
C TRP A 56 16.59 31.59 -5.10
N LEU A 57 16.82 30.37 -5.60
CA LEU A 57 16.17 29.89 -6.81
C LEU A 57 14.65 29.79 -6.65
N CYS A 58 14.16 29.29 -5.51
CA CYS A 58 12.73 29.21 -5.23
C CYS A 58 12.09 30.60 -5.21
N ASN A 59 12.73 31.58 -4.56
CA ASN A 59 12.23 32.95 -4.51
C ASN A 59 12.19 33.58 -5.91
N LEU A 60 13.23 33.38 -6.72
CA LEU A 60 13.28 33.91 -8.08
C LEU A 60 12.16 33.31 -8.95
N VAL A 61 12.00 31.99 -8.94
CA VAL A 61 10.96 31.30 -9.72
C VAL A 61 9.56 31.67 -9.23
N ASN A 62 9.36 31.76 -7.91
CA ASN A 62 8.09 32.18 -7.33
C ASN A 62 7.74 33.63 -7.70
N THR A 63 8.72 34.50 -7.82
CA THR A 63 8.50 35.90 -8.25
C THR A 63 8.02 35.96 -9.70
N ALA A 64 8.55 35.10 -10.57
CA ALA A 64 8.23 35.10 -12.00
C ALA A 64 6.92 34.37 -12.36
N VAL A 65 6.63 33.24 -11.71
CA VAL A 65 5.52 32.33 -12.10
C VAL A 65 4.72 31.82 -10.90
N GLU A 66 4.60 32.67 -9.87
CA GLU A 66 3.95 32.45 -8.56
C GLU A 66 2.98 31.26 -8.48
N GLU A 67 1.80 31.35 -9.10
CA GLU A 67 0.77 30.30 -9.01
C GLU A 67 1.24 28.95 -9.57
N LYS A 68 1.89 28.96 -10.75
CA LYS A 68 2.38 27.74 -11.38
C LYS A 68 3.45 27.07 -10.53
N PHE A 69 4.31 27.87 -9.89
CA PHE A 69 5.35 27.34 -9.01
C PHE A 69 4.78 26.78 -7.71
N LYS A 70 3.81 27.46 -7.07
CA LYS A 70 3.11 26.93 -5.89
C LYS A 70 2.41 25.61 -6.20
N ASN A 71 1.77 25.49 -7.36
CA ASN A 71 1.13 24.26 -7.81
C ASN A 71 2.15 23.14 -8.00
N PHE A 72 3.27 23.40 -8.69
CA PHE A 72 4.36 22.45 -8.84
C PHE A 72 4.89 21.93 -7.49
N ILE A 73 5.14 22.82 -6.52
CA ILE A 73 5.61 22.40 -5.19
C ILE A 73 4.55 21.56 -4.46
N SER A 74 3.27 21.91 -4.59
CA SER A 74 2.18 21.14 -3.98
C SER A 74 2.06 19.73 -4.57
N GLU A 75 2.25 19.58 -5.89
CA GLU A 75 2.25 18.28 -6.55
C GLU A 75 3.43 17.42 -6.10
N GLN A 76 4.62 18.01 -5.98
CA GLN A 76 5.79 17.30 -5.47
C GLN A 76 5.59 16.82 -4.03
N ARG A 77 4.94 17.65 -3.20
CA ARG A 77 4.55 17.25 -1.83
C ARG A 77 3.57 16.08 -1.86
N LYS A 78 2.51 16.15 -2.65
CA LYS A 78 1.51 15.06 -2.78
C LYS A 78 2.15 13.76 -3.29
N LYS A 79 3.03 13.83 -4.29
CA LYS A 79 3.77 12.66 -4.80
C LYS A 79 4.62 12.01 -3.71
N ARG A 80 5.27 12.81 -2.87
CA ARG A 80 6.02 12.30 -1.72
C ARG A 80 5.09 11.65 -0.69
N GLU A 81 3.98 12.29 -0.35
CA GLU A 81 2.99 11.74 0.58
C GLU A 81 2.47 10.38 0.10
N GLN A 82 2.10 10.26 -1.18
CA GLN A 82 1.68 8.99 -1.78
C GLN A 82 2.75 7.91 -1.72
N LYS A 83 4.02 8.25 -2.02
CA LYS A 83 5.15 7.31 -1.89
C LYS A 83 5.34 6.84 -0.46
N ILE A 84 5.23 7.74 0.53
CA ILE A 84 5.35 7.39 1.94
C ILE A 84 4.20 6.47 2.36
N ILE A 85 2.97 6.78 1.93
CA ILE A 85 1.79 5.97 2.24
C ILE A 85 1.97 4.55 1.70
N ALA A 86 2.39 4.42 0.43
CA ALA A 86 2.64 3.12 -0.20
C ALA A 86 3.78 2.37 0.48
N HIS A 87 4.95 2.99 0.66
CA HIS A 87 6.13 2.32 1.23
C HIS A 87 5.92 1.90 2.69
N LYS A 88 5.21 2.70 3.48
CA LYS A 88 4.97 2.39 4.90
C LYS A 88 3.67 1.59 5.13
N ASN A 89 3.03 1.13 4.06
CA ASN A 89 1.75 0.43 4.09
C ASN A 89 0.71 1.14 4.99
N LEU A 90 0.64 2.48 4.87
CA LEU A 90 -0.25 3.32 5.67
C LEU A 90 -1.64 3.48 5.03
N ALA A 91 -1.87 2.86 3.88
CA ALA A 91 -3.18 2.78 3.27
C ALA A 91 -4.01 1.79 4.09
N VAL A 92 -5.02 2.30 4.78
CA VAL A 92 -6.03 1.48 5.47
C VAL A 92 -7.31 1.64 4.69
N ASP A 93 -7.91 0.52 4.30
CA ASP A 93 -9.23 0.53 3.69
C ASP A 93 -10.24 1.00 4.74
N ALA A 94 -10.79 2.19 4.52
CA ALA A 94 -11.79 2.79 5.38
C ALA A 94 -13.16 2.62 4.76
N LEU A 95 -14.14 2.19 5.56
CA LEU A 95 -15.54 2.15 5.14
C LEU A 95 -16.01 3.55 4.73
N PRO A 96 -16.77 3.70 3.63
CA PRO A 96 -17.20 5.01 3.12
C PRO A 96 -17.96 5.86 4.16
N GLU A 97 -18.71 5.22 5.05
CA GLU A 97 -19.44 5.88 6.14
C GLU A 97 -18.49 6.58 7.13
N PHE A 98 -17.40 5.92 7.51
CA PHE A 98 -16.37 6.50 8.38
C PHE A 98 -15.65 7.66 7.71
N VAL A 99 -15.34 7.55 6.42
CA VAL A 99 -14.73 8.64 5.65
C VAL A 99 -15.64 9.87 5.62
N ASN A 100 -16.94 9.67 5.44
CA ASN A 100 -17.92 10.76 5.41
C ASN A 100 -18.09 11.44 6.77
N ILE A 101 -18.15 10.67 7.86
CA ILE A 101 -18.21 11.22 9.22
C ILE A 101 -16.92 11.99 9.55
N PHE A 102 -15.76 11.43 9.18
CA PHE A 102 -14.46 12.06 9.42
C PHE A 102 -14.33 13.37 8.64
N LYS A 103 -14.69 13.40 7.35
CA LYS A 103 -14.68 14.63 6.54
C LYS A 103 -15.57 15.71 7.15
N LYS A 104 -16.80 15.37 7.53
CA LYS A 104 -17.73 16.30 8.21
C LYS A 104 -17.18 16.82 9.53
N SER A 105 -16.55 15.95 10.33
CA SER A 105 -15.90 16.34 11.59
C SER A 105 -14.73 17.30 11.35
N THR A 106 -13.93 17.07 10.30
CA THR A 106 -12.77 17.91 10.00
C THR A 106 -13.18 19.27 9.45
N GLU A 107 -14.24 19.33 8.64
CA GLU A 107 -14.83 20.59 8.14
C GLU A 107 -15.35 21.46 9.29
N VAL A 108 -16.06 20.87 10.27
CA VAL A 108 -16.56 21.60 11.46
C VAL A 108 -15.42 22.14 12.32
N SER A 109 -14.26 21.46 12.40
CA SER A 109 -13.09 21.96 13.13
C SER A 109 -12.39 23.16 12.46
N THR A 110 -12.57 23.37 11.15
CA THR A 110 -11.94 24.50 10.44
C THR A 110 -12.74 25.81 10.51
N SER A 111 -14.04 25.76 10.81
CA SER A 111 -14.91 26.95 10.85
C SER A 111 -14.80 27.79 12.13
N ARG A 112 -14.20 27.26 13.20
CA ARG A 112 -14.06 27.96 14.51
C ARG A 112 -12.62 28.36 14.87
N GLY A 113 -11.72 28.46 13.88
CA GLY A 113 -10.39 29.07 14.05
C GLY A 113 -9.42 28.35 14.99
N LYS A 114 -9.76 27.14 15.49
CA LYS A 114 -8.86 26.29 16.26
C LYS A 114 -8.67 24.98 15.51
N SER A 115 -7.66 24.96 14.63
CA SER A 115 -7.20 23.72 14.02
C SER A 115 -6.55 22.83 15.09
N TYR A 116 -7.27 21.81 15.54
CA TYR A 116 -6.66 20.72 16.29
C TYR A 116 -6.04 19.78 15.27
N PHE A 117 -4.73 19.92 15.04
CA PHE A 117 -3.99 18.88 14.37
C PHE A 117 -3.91 17.70 15.32
N VAL A 118 -4.55 16.58 14.98
CA VAL A 118 -4.13 15.28 15.52
C VAL A 118 -2.82 14.95 14.83
N THR A 119 -1.74 15.61 15.23
CA THR A 119 -0.43 15.06 14.96
C THR A 119 -0.40 13.75 15.73
N ARG A 120 -0.25 12.65 14.99
CA ARG A 120 0.17 11.39 15.61
C ARG A 120 1.38 11.77 16.45
N ASN A 121 1.27 11.67 17.78
CA ASN A 121 2.38 11.97 18.67
C ASN A 121 3.61 11.36 18.04
N TYR A 122 4.61 12.20 17.75
CA TYR A 122 5.94 11.85 17.32
C TYR A 122 6.24 10.43 17.79
N VAL A 123 6.26 9.44 16.89
CA VAL A 123 6.69 8.09 17.29
C VAL A 123 8.14 8.31 17.64
N PRO A 124 8.52 8.34 18.94
CA PRO A 124 9.94 8.47 19.25
C PRO A 124 10.59 7.28 18.57
N VAL A 125 11.71 7.52 17.89
CA VAL A 125 12.61 6.45 17.45
C VAL A 125 12.71 5.49 18.64
N LEU A 126 12.09 4.31 18.52
CA LEU A 126 11.94 3.39 19.64
C LEU A 126 13.35 3.18 20.18
N SER A 127 13.55 3.38 21.49
CA SER A 127 14.85 3.09 22.11
C SER A 127 15.24 1.66 21.71
N LYS A 128 16.55 1.37 21.54
CA LYS A 128 17.02 0.05 21.12
C LYS A 128 16.34 -1.11 21.88
N LYS A 129 16.04 -0.90 23.17
CA LYS A 129 15.28 -1.86 24.00
C LYS A 129 13.84 -2.10 23.52
N ARG A 130 13.08 -1.06 23.16
CA ARG A 130 11.72 -1.21 22.64
C ARG A 130 11.66 -1.74 21.21
N GLN A 131 12.69 -1.49 20.39
CA GLN A 131 12.80 -2.13 19.06
C GLN A 131 12.95 -3.64 19.20
N VAL A 132 13.82 -4.10 20.10
CA VAL A 132 14.03 -5.52 20.39
C VAL A 132 12.76 -6.18 20.95
N GLU A 133 12.00 -5.50 21.81
CA GLU A 133 10.71 -6.02 22.29
C GLU A 133 9.66 -6.15 21.17
N PHE A 134 9.63 -5.19 20.25
CA PHE A 134 8.72 -5.22 19.11
C PHE A 134 9.06 -6.34 18.13
N GLU A 135 10.35 -6.51 17.81
CA GLU A 135 10.85 -7.61 16.98
C GLU A 135 10.58 -8.97 17.63
N LYS A 136 10.74 -9.11 18.95
CA LYS A 136 10.39 -10.34 19.68
C LYS A 136 8.90 -10.66 19.59
N LYS A 137 8.03 -9.65 19.71
CA LYS A 137 6.57 -9.84 19.59
C LYS A 137 6.19 -10.25 18.17
N GLN A 138 6.75 -9.61 17.15
CA GLN A 138 6.50 -10.00 15.76
C GLN A 138 6.97 -11.41 15.47
N LYS A 139 8.17 -11.77 15.93
CA LYS A 139 8.70 -13.12 15.76
C LYS A 139 7.84 -14.18 16.48
N GLN A 140 7.33 -13.85 17.67
CA GLN A 140 6.41 -14.73 18.40
C GLN A 140 5.05 -14.87 17.71
N GLU A 141 4.54 -13.82 17.06
CA GLU A 141 3.32 -13.88 16.25
C GLU A 141 3.54 -14.69 14.96
N GLU A 142 4.69 -14.55 14.30
CA GLU A 142 5.07 -15.37 13.14
C GLU A 142 5.19 -16.85 13.51
N GLU A 143 5.82 -17.17 14.64
CA GLU A 143 5.92 -18.56 15.14
C GLU A 143 4.54 -19.17 15.40
N ARG A 144 3.63 -18.41 16.02
CA ARG A 144 2.24 -18.86 16.21
C ARG A 144 1.50 -19.04 14.89
N HIS A 145 1.66 -18.10 13.96
CA HIS A 145 1.04 -18.20 12.65
C HIS A 145 1.52 -19.45 11.90
N ASN A 146 2.82 -19.74 11.94
CA ASN A 146 3.40 -20.94 11.32
C ASN A 146 2.84 -22.22 11.96
N GLU A 147 2.73 -22.27 13.29
CA GLU A 147 2.14 -23.41 13.99
C GLU A 147 0.66 -23.63 13.59
N PHE A 148 -0.10 -22.54 13.42
CA PHE A 148 -1.48 -22.63 12.92
C PHE A 148 -1.53 -23.13 11.48
N THR A 149 -0.64 -22.65 10.60
CA THR A 149 -0.61 -23.12 9.21
C THR A 149 -0.26 -24.60 9.10
N ASP A 150 0.64 -25.11 9.93
CA ASP A 150 1.00 -26.53 9.95
C ASP A 150 -0.16 -27.39 10.46
N LYS A 151 -0.89 -26.91 11.48
CA LYS A 151 -2.12 -27.57 11.96
C LYS A 151 -3.21 -27.61 10.88
N ILE A 152 -3.40 -26.52 10.14
CA ILE A 152 -4.37 -26.47 9.04
C ILE A 152 -4.02 -27.51 7.97
N LYS A 153 -2.75 -27.58 7.55
CA LYS A 153 -2.30 -28.59 6.59
C LYS A 153 -2.54 -30.02 7.08
N SER A 154 -2.23 -30.29 8.36
CA SER A 154 -2.47 -31.60 8.96
C SER A 154 -3.95 -31.99 8.93
N ILE A 155 -4.86 -31.04 9.16
CA ILE A 155 -6.31 -31.26 9.10
C ILE A 155 -6.76 -31.50 7.64
N GLU A 156 -6.23 -30.72 6.69
CA GLU A 156 -6.52 -30.90 5.25
C GLU A 156 -6.12 -32.30 4.77
N GLU A 157 -4.94 -32.79 5.16
CA GLU A 157 -4.50 -34.16 4.85
C GLU A 157 -5.42 -35.22 5.47
N GLU A 158 -5.96 -34.97 6.67
CA GLU A 158 -6.88 -35.89 7.33
C GLU A 158 -8.25 -35.92 6.64
N ILE A 159 -8.78 -34.75 6.25
CA ILE A 159 -10.02 -34.62 5.46
C ILE A 159 -9.87 -35.39 4.15
N GLN A 160 -8.77 -35.21 3.43
CA GLN A 160 -8.52 -35.91 2.17
C GLN A 160 -8.51 -37.44 2.32
N LYS A 161 -7.99 -37.95 3.44
CA LYS A 161 -8.04 -39.40 3.75
C LYS A 161 -9.47 -39.88 3.99
N TYR A 162 -10.30 -39.10 4.68
CA TYR A 162 -11.70 -39.46 4.90
C TYR A 162 -12.50 -39.43 3.60
N GLU A 163 -12.33 -38.40 2.77
CA GLU A 163 -12.98 -38.30 1.45
C GLU A 163 -12.61 -39.49 0.54
N SER A 164 -11.34 -39.91 0.56
CA SER A 164 -10.90 -41.08 -0.21
C SER A 164 -11.59 -42.37 0.26
N LYS A 165 -11.70 -42.57 1.59
CA LYS A 165 -12.41 -43.73 2.17
C LYS A 165 -13.91 -43.70 1.90
N GLU A 166 -14.52 -42.52 1.91
CA GLU A 166 -15.93 -42.34 1.59
C GLU A 166 -16.20 -42.71 0.12
N GLY A 167 -15.33 -42.26 -0.80
CA GLY A 167 -15.39 -42.66 -2.21
C GLY A 167 -15.25 -44.18 -2.42
N GLU A 168 -14.35 -44.85 -1.71
CA GLU A 168 -14.24 -46.32 -1.75
C GLU A 168 -15.50 -47.01 -1.22
N ASN A 169 -16.09 -46.49 -0.14
CA ASN A 169 -17.34 -47.03 0.41
C ASN A 169 -18.52 -46.86 -0.55
N ASP A 170 -18.63 -45.72 -1.23
CA ASP A 170 -19.67 -45.49 -2.22
C ASP A 170 -19.48 -46.39 -3.44
N HIS A 171 -18.25 -46.62 -3.88
CA HIS A 171 -17.96 -47.59 -4.93
C HIS A 171 -18.34 -49.01 -4.52
N ASN A 172 -18.00 -49.42 -3.29
CA ASN A 172 -18.38 -50.73 -2.75
C ASN A 172 -19.90 -50.87 -2.63
N ARG A 173 -20.61 -49.82 -2.23
CA ARG A 173 -22.09 -49.79 -2.22
C ARG A 173 -22.67 -49.99 -3.61
N GLU A 174 -22.10 -49.35 -4.63
CA GLU A 174 -22.53 -49.52 -6.01
C GLU A 174 -22.33 -50.97 -6.50
N ILE A 175 -21.19 -51.59 -6.16
CA ILE A 175 -20.93 -53.01 -6.47
C ILE A 175 -21.95 -53.91 -5.77
N LEU A 176 -22.21 -53.70 -4.47
CA LEU A 176 -23.18 -54.49 -3.72
C LEU A 176 -24.60 -54.34 -4.29
N SER A 177 -25.00 -53.12 -4.68
CA SER A 177 -26.29 -52.89 -5.34
C SER A 177 -26.40 -53.68 -6.64
N LYS A 178 -25.36 -53.69 -7.48
CA LYS A 178 -25.33 -54.47 -8.72
C LYS A 178 -25.39 -55.97 -8.46
N LEU A 179 -24.66 -56.48 -7.47
CA LEU A 179 -24.69 -57.90 -7.10
C LEU A 179 -26.06 -58.33 -6.57
N PHE A 180 -26.74 -57.46 -5.83
CA PHE A 180 -28.11 -57.68 -5.37
C PHE A 180 -29.11 -57.69 -6.53
N GLU A 181 -29.02 -56.74 -7.47
CA GLU A 181 -29.83 -56.72 -8.70
C GLU A 181 -29.64 -57.99 -9.54
N MET A 182 -28.41 -58.52 -9.59
CA MET A 182 -28.08 -59.77 -10.28
C MET A 182 -28.51 -61.03 -9.50
N GLN A 183 -29.16 -60.90 -8.34
CA GLN A 183 -29.58 -62.00 -7.46
C GLN A 183 -28.42 -62.93 -7.05
N VAL A 184 -27.20 -62.38 -6.94
CA VAL A 184 -26.04 -63.12 -6.44
C VAL A 184 -26.01 -63.11 -4.91
N ILE A 185 -26.49 -62.02 -4.30
CA ILE A 185 -26.57 -61.82 -2.85
C ILE A 185 -28.00 -61.48 -2.41
N ASP A 186 -28.36 -61.86 -1.18
CA ASP A 186 -29.64 -61.54 -0.56
C ASP A 186 -29.67 -60.13 0.06
N GLY A 187 -30.82 -59.74 0.65
CA GLY A 187 -31.00 -58.42 1.27
C GLY A 187 -30.15 -58.19 2.52
N ASP A 188 -29.57 -59.25 3.07
CA ASP A 188 -28.67 -59.24 4.22
C ASP A 188 -27.19 -59.35 3.78
N GLY A 189 -26.91 -59.44 2.48
CA GLY A 189 -25.57 -59.49 1.89
C GLY A 189 -24.94 -60.89 1.82
N ASN A 190 -25.71 -61.97 2.07
CA ASN A 190 -25.21 -63.33 1.96
C ASN A 190 -25.32 -63.86 0.52
N LEU A 191 -24.40 -64.73 0.11
CA LEU A 191 -24.46 -65.38 -1.19
C LEU A 191 -25.68 -66.29 -1.30
N ILE A 192 -26.49 -66.09 -2.33
CA ILE A 192 -27.59 -66.97 -2.67
C ILE A 192 -26.97 -68.25 -3.23
N LYS A 193 -27.07 -69.36 -2.48
CA LYS A 193 -26.62 -70.67 -2.97
C LYS A 193 -27.44 -71.01 -4.21
N SER A 194 -26.78 -71.12 -5.36
CA SER A 194 -27.38 -71.75 -6.53
C SER A 194 -27.61 -73.21 -6.17
N GLU A 195 -28.84 -73.57 -5.79
CA GLU A 195 -29.22 -74.97 -5.78
C GLU A 195 -28.99 -75.53 -7.18
N GLU A 196 -28.28 -76.65 -7.20
CA GLU A 196 -27.89 -77.40 -8.37
C GLU A 196 -29.12 -77.62 -9.27
N LYS A 197 -29.15 -76.95 -10.42
CA LYS A 197 -29.90 -77.45 -11.59
C LYS A 197 -29.18 -78.69 -12.09
N SER A 198 -29.41 -79.82 -11.42
CA SER A 198 -29.00 -81.15 -11.87
C SER A 198 -30.17 -82.11 -11.67
N SER A 199 -30.94 -82.24 -12.76
CA SER A 199 -31.87 -83.33 -13.12
C SER A 199 -33.21 -83.45 -12.37
#